data_AF-A0A4W3JWX0-F1
#
_entry.id   AF-A0A4W3JWX0-F1
#
_cell.length_a   1.000
_cell.length_b   1.000
_cell.length_c   1.000
_cell.angle_alpha   90.00
_cell.angle_beta   90.00
_cell.angle_gamma   90.00
#
_symmetry.space_group_name_H-M   'P 1'
#
loop_
_entity.id
_entity.type
_entity.pdbx_description
1 polymer ?
#
loop_
_entity_poly.entity_id
_entity_poly.type
_entity_poly.pdbx_seq_one_letter_code
_entity_poly.pdbx_strand_id
1 'polypeptide(L)'
;MEEVDRILLNSLRQSGADIAEDVESVRQLTTELIVECVVRCLRILNPALGNGVSHLLPPGMSARFRIGMCLAQACQELGYQGEIGYQTFLYSNEPEIRRLLMFLVEKLPRDSADTADQPAEKSVLLQRLIATKIKQQLASAWLPPALRTTSLLNTQSLHFSHQFPPPTPQDVQAEQQKEVRELEKQLKSLGEQIQDVRTAMETQTLTVNQVSEETRDRELSAEEKQQLLHIRKRALDLLPDAEGNLSKLQAVMEASAQRLVSLAGQWEKHRVPLIAEHRRLKQQLDSHELESSRRLMEIKEFHEKIKTSAEEAKRKENVHRQLVLELEHLSRGVGRAAYTQRILEIVSNISKQKEEITKILSDTKELQKEINSLTGKLDRTFAVTDELLFKDAKRDEAVRKAYKYLAALHENCSQLIETIEDTGTILREVRDLEELVRDDNYTGGLTGREENERDGTTDTHRETENNTKTQIFCEAPRLRFLYDGCHGEALSLRFKLPGILSSGPEVGK
;
A
#
# COMPACT_ATOMS: atom_id res chain seq x y z
N MET A 1 -46.83 20.60 1.68
CA MET A 1 -45.45 20.64 2.21
C MET A 1 -44.97 22.08 2.37
N GLU A 2 -45.24 22.97 1.43
CA GLU A 2 -44.81 24.39 1.47
C GLU A 2 -45.29 25.16 2.71
N GLU A 3 -46.52 24.93 3.19
CA GLU A 3 -47.04 25.60 4.39
C GLU A 3 -46.31 25.21 5.68
N VAL A 4 -45.87 23.95 5.78
CA VAL A 4 -45.08 23.45 6.91
C VAL A 4 -43.69 24.08 6.90
N ASP A 5 -43.08 24.20 5.72
CA ASP A 5 -41.79 24.86 5.54
C ASP A 5 -41.87 26.34 5.93
N ARG A 6 -42.94 27.06 5.59
CA ARG A 6 -43.14 28.46 5.99
C ARG A 6 -43.22 28.62 7.50
N ILE A 7 -43.97 27.76 8.20
CA ILE A 7 -44.08 27.79 9.66
C ILE A 7 -42.72 27.47 10.31
N LEU A 8 -42.02 26.47 9.76
CA LEU A 8 -40.69 26.07 10.23
C LEU A 8 -39.67 27.20 10.07
N LEU A 9 -39.59 27.82 8.89
CA LEU A 9 -38.68 28.93 8.61
C LEU A 9 -38.98 30.14 9.48
N ASN A 10 -40.25 30.46 9.71
CA ASN A 10 -40.64 31.53 10.64
C ASN A 10 -40.22 31.24 12.08
N SER A 11 -40.33 29.98 12.53
CA SER A 11 -39.90 29.57 13.86
C SER A 11 -38.37 29.65 14.00
N LEU A 12 -37.62 29.29 12.94
CA LEU A 12 -36.17 29.43 12.90
C LEU A 12 -35.74 30.92 12.92
N ARG A 13 -36.45 31.81 12.22
CA ARG A 13 -36.24 33.26 12.31
C ARG A 13 -36.46 33.78 13.73
N GLN A 14 -37.50 33.30 14.43
CA GLN A 14 -37.78 33.67 15.83
C GLN A 14 -36.71 33.15 16.80
N SER A 15 -36.12 31.97 16.53
CA SER A 15 -34.96 31.45 17.26
C SER A 15 -33.66 32.24 17.00
N GLY A 16 -33.76 33.28 16.17
CA GLY A 16 -32.71 34.22 15.87
C GLY A 16 -31.81 33.78 14.72
N ALA A 17 -32.23 32.89 13.80
CA ALA A 17 -31.47 32.52 12.58
C ALA A 17 -31.56 33.59 11.48
N ASP A 18 -30.45 33.87 10.78
CA ASP A 18 -30.34 34.93 9.77
C ASP A 18 -30.74 34.39 8.39
N ILE A 19 -32.04 34.13 8.25
CA ILE A 19 -32.63 33.61 7.01
C ILE A 19 -33.35 34.75 6.30
N ALA A 20 -32.91 35.07 5.08
CA ALA A 20 -33.53 36.09 4.25
C ALA A 20 -35.03 35.83 4.01
N GLU A 21 -35.83 36.89 3.84
CA GLU A 21 -37.30 36.81 3.74
C GLU A 21 -37.78 36.13 2.45
N ASP A 22 -36.94 36.07 1.42
CA ASP A 22 -37.19 35.44 0.11
C ASP A 22 -37.04 33.91 0.11
N VAL A 23 -36.55 33.32 1.21
CA VAL A 23 -36.47 31.87 1.39
C VAL A 23 -37.82 31.33 1.83
N GLU A 24 -38.48 30.57 0.95
CA GLU A 24 -39.83 30.02 1.15
C GLU A 24 -39.85 28.50 1.37
N SER A 25 -38.75 27.78 1.08
CA SER A 25 -38.65 26.34 1.26
C SER A 25 -37.31 25.90 1.84
N VAL A 26 -37.32 24.78 2.57
CA VAL A 26 -36.12 24.11 3.11
C VAL A 26 -35.10 23.76 2.01
N ARG A 27 -35.55 23.59 0.76
CA ARG A 27 -34.68 23.33 -0.41
C ARG A 27 -33.70 24.46 -0.72
N GLN A 28 -34.04 25.69 -0.35
CA GLN A 28 -33.26 26.89 -0.65
C GLN A 28 -32.19 27.19 0.42
N LEU A 29 -32.16 26.40 1.51
CA LEU A 29 -31.15 26.57 2.56
C LEU A 29 -29.80 26.04 2.10
N THR A 30 -28.79 26.90 2.16
CA THR A 30 -27.40 26.50 1.94
C THR A 30 -26.86 25.73 3.14
N THR A 31 -25.80 24.95 2.95
CA THR A 31 -25.11 24.20 4.01
C THR A 31 -24.73 25.09 5.20
N GLU A 32 -24.29 26.31 4.92
CA GLU A 32 -23.92 27.31 5.92
C GLU A 32 -25.12 27.72 6.78
N LEU A 33 -26.25 28.05 6.15
CA LEU A 33 -27.49 28.42 6.85
C LEU A 33 -28.05 27.26 7.68
N ILE A 34 -27.95 26.03 7.17
CA ILE A 34 -28.39 24.84 7.87
C ILE A 34 -27.61 24.66 9.19
N VAL A 35 -26.27 24.74 9.12
CA VAL A 35 -25.42 24.63 10.31
C VAL A 35 -25.71 25.76 11.30
N GLU A 36 -25.89 26.97 10.81
CA GLU A 36 -26.23 28.13 11.63
C GLU A 36 -27.57 27.95 12.36
N CYS A 37 -28.61 27.51 11.66
CA CYS A 37 -29.93 27.25 12.25
C CYS A 37 -29.85 26.20 13.36
N VAL A 38 -29.13 25.11 13.11
CA VAL A 38 -28.97 24.02 14.08
C VAL A 38 -28.19 24.49 15.31
N VAL A 39 -27.07 25.20 15.13
CA VAL A 39 -26.28 25.74 16.25
C VAL A 39 -27.10 26.72 17.08
N ARG A 40 -27.89 27.60 16.46
CA ARG A 40 -28.74 28.56 17.18
C ARG A 40 -29.83 27.84 17.98
N CYS A 41 -30.49 26.84 17.40
CA CYS A 41 -31.44 25.99 18.14
C CYS A 41 -30.76 25.28 19.33
N LEU A 42 -29.57 24.70 19.12
CA LEU A 42 -28.82 24.01 20.17
C LEU A 42 -28.43 24.95 21.32
N ARG A 43 -28.07 26.22 21.06
CA ARG A 43 -27.75 27.19 22.12
C ARG A 43 -28.93 27.50 23.02
N ILE A 44 -30.15 27.53 22.47
CA ILE A 44 -31.37 27.77 23.25
C ILE A 44 -31.71 26.53 24.08
N LEU A 45 -31.59 25.34 23.50
CA LEU A 45 -31.96 24.09 24.16
C LEU A 45 -30.93 23.60 25.18
N ASN A 46 -29.66 23.74 24.87
CA ASN A 46 -28.55 23.35 25.72
C ASN A 46 -27.37 24.34 25.56
N PRO A 47 -27.33 25.41 26.37
CA PRO A 47 -26.30 26.43 26.30
C PRO A 47 -24.87 25.88 26.47
N ALA A 48 -24.69 24.79 27.22
CA ALA A 48 -23.38 24.19 27.45
C ALA A 48 -22.80 23.56 26.18
N LEU A 49 -23.62 22.86 25.39
CA LEU A 49 -23.21 22.25 24.12
C LEU A 49 -23.18 23.28 22.97
N GLY A 50 -24.17 24.17 22.91
CA GLY A 50 -24.30 25.14 21.82
C GLY A 50 -23.25 26.26 21.82
N ASN A 51 -22.71 26.64 22.98
CA ASN A 51 -21.64 27.65 23.07
C ASN A 51 -20.26 27.08 22.66
N GLY A 52 -20.08 25.76 22.70
CA GLY A 52 -18.85 25.09 22.28
C GLY A 52 -18.71 24.91 20.75
N VAL A 53 -19.79 25.12 19.99
CA VAL A 53 -19.81 24.92 18.53
C VAL A 53 -19.94 26.24 17.79
N SER A 54 -19.01 26.47 16.85
CA SER A 54 -19.08 27.62 15.95
C SER A 54 -20.24 27.47 14.97
N HIS A 55 -20.97 28.55 14.74
CA HIS A 55 -22.04 28.66 13.75
C HIS A 55 -21.49 28.88 12.32
N LEU A 56 -20.18 29.11 12.18
CA LEU A 56 -19.50 29.34 10.90
C LEU A 56 -18.69 28.11 10.50
N LEU A 57 -18.88 27.63 9.27
CA LEU A 57 -18.10 26.54 8.71
C LEU A 57 -16.71 27.02 8.22
N PRO A 58 -15.60 26.40 8.67
CA PRO A 58 -14.25 26.67 8.15
C PRO A 58 -14.10 26.25 6.68
N PRO A 59 -13.11 26.78 5.93
CA PRO A 59 -12.88 26.41 4.53
C PRO A 59 -12.35 24.97 4.34
N GLY A 60 -11.70 24.39 5.35
CA GLY A 60 -11.11 23.04 5.25
C GLY A 60 -12.09 21.90 5.57
N MET A 61 -12.14 20.89 4.69
CA MET A 61 -13.07 19.75 4.83
C MET A 61 -12.90 18.93 6.11
N SER A 62 -11.68 18.79 6.63
CA SER A 62 -11.44 18.07 7.89
C SER A 62 -12.04 18.79 9.11
N ALA A 63 -12.04 20.13 9.10
CA ALA A 63 -12.67 20.93 10.15
C ALA A 63 -14.20 20.91 10.03
N ARG A 64 -14.72 20.97 8.80
CA ARG A 64 -16.15 20.81 8.51
C ARG A 64 -16.69 19.45 8.99
N PHE A 65 -15.94 18.38 8.76
CA PHE A 65 -16.28 17.03 9.25
C PHE A 65 -16.40 16.99 10.78
N ARG A 66 -15.44 17.59 11.50
CA ARG A 66 -15.49 17.64 12.98
C ARG A 66 -16.72 18.38 13.48
N ILE A 67 -17.02 19.55 12.91
CA ILE A 67 -18.21 20.33 13.29
C ILE A 67 -19.48 19.54 12.99
N GLY A 68 -19.60 18.95 11.80
CA GLY A 68 -20.75 18.13 11.44
C GLY A 68 -20.95 16.92 12.37
N MET A 69 -19.86 16.30 12.83
CA MET A 69 -19.91 15.21 13.81
C MET A 69 -20.35 15.70 15.20
N CYS A 70 -19.80 16.82 15.68
CA CYS A 70 -20.21 17.42 16.95
C CYS A 70 -21.71 17.80 16.95
N LEU A 71 -22.21 18.34 15.85
CA LEU A 71 -23.63 18.67 15.70
C LEU A 71 -24.51 17.43 15.70
N ALA A 72 -24.10 16.37 14.99
CA ALA A 72 -24.82 15.10 14.98
C ALA A 72 -24.92 14.51 16.40
N GLN A 73 -23.80 14.50 17.14
CA GLN A 73 -23.75 14.03 18.52
C GLN A 73 -24.66 14.87 19.45
N ALA A 74 -24.59 16.19 19.36
CA ALA A 74 -25.44 17.07 20.17
C ALA A 74 -26.94 16.86 19.89
N CYS A 75 -27.32 16.66 18.63
CA CYS A 75 -28.71 16.34 18.26
C CYS A 75 -29.15 14.95 18.75
N GLN A 76 -28.25 13.96 18.76
CA GLN A 76 -28.51 12.64 19.33
C GLN A 76 -28.65 12.68 20.86
N GLU A 77 -27.81 13.45 21.55
CA GLU A 77 -27.91 13.67 23.01
C GLU A 77 -29.21 14.37 23.41
N LEU A 78 -29.78 15.22 22.55
CA LEU A 78 -31.12 15.79 22.72
C LEU A 78 -32.26 14.78 22.47
N GLY A 79 -31.95 13.56 22.06
CA GLY A 79 -32.91 12.47 21.88
C GLY A 79 -33.49 12.36 20.48
N TYR A 80 -32.81 12.86 19.44
CA TYR A 80 -33.22 12.62 18.06
C TYR A 80 -33.11 11.13 17.69
N GLN A 81 -34.18 10.56 17.15
CA GLN A 81 -34.30 9.12 16.90
C GLN A 81 -33.82 8.66 15.51
N GLY A 82 -33.54 9.59 14.60
CA GLY A 82 -33.06 9.26 13.25
C GLY A 82 -31.53 9.16 13.18
N GLU A 83 -31.03 8.48 12.15
CA GLU A 83 -29.60 8.46 11.84
C GLU A 83 -29.14 9.85 11.38
N ILE A 84 -28.30 10.51 12.17
CA ILE A 84 -27.66 11.79 11.83
C ILE A 84 -26.16 11.58 11.79
N GLY A 85 -25.52 12.09 10.75
CA GLY A 85 -24.07 12.18 10.65
C GLY A 85 -23.61 13.53 10.09
N TYR A 86 -22.30 13.69 9.88
CA TYR A 86 -21.76 14.89 9.24
C TYR A 86 -22.32 15.11 7.83
N GLN A 87 -22.70 14.03 7.13
CA GLN A 87 -23.28 14.06 5.79
C GLN A 87 -24.64 14.77 5.79
N THR A 88 -25.43 14.63 6.85
CA THR A 88 -26.76 15.25 6.98
C THR A 88 -26.69 16.78 6.91
N PHE A 89 -25.57 17.39 7.32
CA PHE A 89 -25.37 18.83 7.26
C PHE A 89 -24.61 19.24 5.99
N LEU A 90 -23.51 18.54 5.67
CA LEU A 90 -22.61 18.90 4.56
C LEU A 90 -23.16 18.54 3.18
N TYR A 91 -23.99 17.50 3.11
CA TYR A 91 -24.60 16.96 1.90
C TYR A 91 -26.09 16.74 2.15
N SER A 92 -26.74 17.81 2.62
CA SER A 92 -28.11 17.78 3.15
C SER A 92 -29.12 17.22 2.14
N ASN A 93 -29.92 16.23 2.57
CA ASN A 93 -31.08 15.73 1.87
C ASN A 93 -32.35 16.41 2.42
N GLU A 94 -33.19 16.97 1.56
CA GLU A 94 -34.39 17.75 1.93
C GLU A 94 -35.29 17.06 2.99
N PRO A 95 -35.73 15.79 2.83
CA PRO A 95 -36.56 15.12 3.82
C PRO A 95 -35.87 14.92 5.17
N GLU A 96 -34.55 14.67 5.18
CA GLU A 96 -33.80 14.44 6.41
C GLU A 96 -33.60 15.73 7.19
N ILE A 97 -33.17 16.80 6.50
CA ILE A 97 -32.95 18.08 7.16
C ILE A 97 -34.26 18.72 7.63
N ARG A 98 -35.36 18.54 6.87
CA ARG A 98 -36.69 18.98 7.30
C ARG A 98 -37.12 18.30 8.60
N ARG A 99 -36.95 16.98 8.71
CA ARG A 99 -37.27 16.24 9.95
C ARG A 99 -36.42 16.69 11.12
N LEU A 100 -35.13 16.95 10.88
CA LEU A 100 -34.21 17.43 11.92
C LEU A 100 -34.61 18.81 12.44
N LEU A 101 -34.83 19.78 11.53
CA LEU A 101 -35.23 21.13 11.90
C LEU A 101 -36.60 21.14 12.60
N MET A 102 -37.54 20.31 12.15
CA MET A 102 -38.85 20.16 12.79
C MET A 102 -38.73 19.63 14.22
N PHE A 103 -37.89 18.63 14.45
CA PHE A 103 -37.59 18.13 15.79
C PHE A 103 -36.99 19.21 16.69
N LEU A 104 -36.00 19.96 16.18
CA LEU A 104 -35.35 21.03 16.97
C LEU A 104 -36.33 22.14 17.32
N VAL A 105 -37.14 22.59 16.36
CA VAL A 105 -38.16 23.62 16.58
C VAL A 105 -39.27 23.14 17.53
N GLU A 106 -39.64 21.87 17.48
CA GLU A 106 -40.61 21.30 18.42
C GLU A 106 -40.12 21.34 19.87
N LYS A 107 -38.81 21.23 20.09
CA LYS A 107 -38.17 21.29 21.40
C LYS A 107 -37.90 22.70 21.90
N LEU A 108 -37.91 23.71 21.03
CA LEU A 108 -37.71 25.10 21.44
C LEU A 108 -38.77 25.50 22.49
N PRO A 109 -38.41 26.32 23.49
CA PRO A 109 -39.38 26.88 24.43
C PRO A 109 -40.47 27.59 23.61
N ARG A 110 -41.66 26.98 23.52
CA ARG A 110 -42.81 27.64 22.93
C ARG A 110 -43.25 28.67 23.95
N ASP A 111 -43.38 29.93 23.52
CA ASP A 111 -44.12 30.97 24.25
C ASP A 111 -45.57 30.50 24.42
N SER A 112 -45.75 29.60 25.37
CA SER A 112 -47.02 29.06 25.82
C SER A 112 -47.37 29.95 27.00
N ALA A 113 -48.36 30.81 26.81
CA ALA A 113 -48.91 31.71 27.81
C ALA A 113 -49.61 30.97 28.98
N ASP A 114 -49.18 29.76 29.33
CA ASP A 114 -49.81 28.90 30.34
C ASP A 114 -48.74 28.19 31.19
N THR A 115 -48.15 28.92 32.13
CA THR A 115 -47.67 28.36 33.40
C THR A 115 -48.04 29.32 34.53
N ALA A 116 -49.34 29.40 34.81
CA ALA A 116 -49.84 29.96 36.05
C ALA A 116 -49.90 28.83 37.10
N ASP A 117 -48.89 28.74 37.97
CA ASP A 117 -49.10 28.38 39.37
C ASP A 117 -47.89 28.74 40.28
N GLN A 118 -48.08 29.82 41.05
CA GLN A 118 -47.36 30.30 42.27
C GLN A 118 -45.90 30.83 42.22
N PRO A 119 -45.51 31.80 43.07
CA PRO A 119 -46.19 33.05 43.46
C PRO A 119 -45.28 34.25 43.14
N ALA A 120 -45.32 34.78 41.92
CA ALA A 120 -44.52 35.94 41.49
C ALA A 120 -45.26 37.29 41.62
N GLU A 121 -46.35 37.34 42.39
CA GLU A 121 -47.29 38.47 42.39
C GLU A 121 -46.66 39.76 42.96
N LYS A 122 -45.79 39.66 43.98
CA LYS A 122 -45.22 40.84 44.64
C LYS A 122 -44.08 41.50 43.85
N SER A 123 -43.25 40.69 43.19
CA SER A 123 -42.11 41.18 42.40
C SER A 123 -42.60 41.90 41.13
N VAL A 124 -43.58 41.31 40.44
CA VAL A 124 -44.17 41.90 39.24
C VAL A 124 -44.95 43.18 39.57
N LEU A 125 -45.68 43.23 40.70
CA LEU A 125 -46.34 44.45 41.18
C LEU A 125 -45.34 45.55 41.56
N LEU A 126 -44.22 45.20 42.21
CA LEU A 126 -43.16 46.15 42.55
C LEU A 126 -42.50 46.72 41.29
N GLN A 127 -42.15 45.87 40.32
CA GLN A 127 -41.60 46.31 39.05
C GLN A 127 -42.58 47.22 38.29
N ARG A 128 -43.88 46.91 38.33
CA ARG A 128 -44.93 47.75 37.75
C ARG A 128 -45.04 49.09 38.47
N LEU A 129 -45.02 49.12 39.80
CA LEU A 129 -45.05 50.35 40.60
C LEU A 129 -43.82 51.23 40.36
N ILE A 130 -42.63 50.65 40.33
CA ILE A 130 -41.38 51.34 40.01
C ILE A 130 -41.46 51.94 38.60
N ALA A 131 -41.85 51.14 37.61
CA ALA A 131 -42.01 51.61 36.23
C ALA A 131 -43.02 52.75 36.14
N THR A 132 -44.16 52.64 36.84
CA THR A 132 -45.20 53.69 36.86
C THR A 132 -44.66 54.96 37.52
N LYS A 133 -43.91 54.84 38.62
CA LYS A 133 -43.36 55.99 39.34
C LYS A 133 -42.26 56.70 38.55
N ILE A 134 -41.38 55.95 37.89
CA ILE A 134 -40.36 56.50 36.99
C ILE A 134 -41.03 57.21 35.82
N LYS A 135 -42.06 56.62 35.20
CA LYS A 135 -42.81 57.25 34.11
C LYS A 135 -43.48 58.56 34.54
N GLN A 136 -43.99 58.60 35.78
CA GLN A 136 -44.58 59.81 36.38
C GLN A 136 -43.52 60.89 36.67
N GLN A 137 -42.31 60.50 37.10
CA GLN A 137 -41.19 61.42 37.34
C GLN A 137 -40.61 61.97 36.04
N LEU A 138 -40.50 61.14 34.99
CA LEU A 138 -40.03 61.54 33.66
C LEU A 138 -41.03 62.43 32.91
N ALA A 139 -42.33 62.36 33.25
CA ALA A 139 -43.35 63.25 32.72
C ALA A 139 -43.35 64.65 33.38
N SER A 140 -42.55 64.86 34.43
CA SER A 140 -42.38 66.17 35.06
C SER A 140 -41.18 66.92 34.46
N ALA A 141 -41.35 68.22 34.17
CA ALA A 141 -40.24 69.05 33.68
C ALA A 141 -39.12 69.11 34.74
N TRP A 142 -37.92 68.71 34.37
CA TRP A 142 -36.79 68.64 35.31
C TRP A 142 -36.36 70.06 35.74
N LEU A 143 -36.52 70.36 37.03
CA LEU A 143 -36.02 71.58 37.68
C LEU A 143 -34.90 71.26 38.68
N PRO A 144 -33.81 72.04 38.75
CA PRO A 144 -32.74 71.89 39.74
C PRO A 144 -33.26 71.94 41.20
N PRO A 145 -32.71 71.16 42.15
CA PRO A 145 -33.19 71.09 43.53
C PRO A 145 -33.28 72.42 44.28
N ALA A 146 -32.44 73.40 43.93
CA ALA A 146 -32.44 74.74 44.52
C ALA A 146 -33.71 75.57 44.19
N LEU A 147 -34.51 75.16 43.20
CA LEU A 147 -35.72 75.85 42.76
C LEU A 147 -37.00 75.04 43.05
N ARG A 148 -36.90 73.93 43.80
CA ARG A 148 -38.03 73.10 44.23
C ARG A 148 -38.53 73.52 45.62
N THR A 149 -38.82 74.81 45.79
CA THR A 149 -39.48 75.33 47.01
C THR A 149 -40.90 75.75 46.68
N THR A 150 -41.86 74.97 47.18
CA THR A 150 -43.28 75.31 47.23
C THR A 150 -43.53 76.36 48.32
N SER A 151 -43.11 77.59 48.06
CA SER A 151 -43.42 78.75 48.92
C SER A 151 -43.06 80.08 48.23
N LEU A 152 -43.46 80.23 46.97
CA LEU A 152 -43.66 81.54 46.36
C LEU A 152 -45.16 81.82 46.22
N LEU A 153 -45.79 82.02 47.37
CA LEU A 153 -47.03 82.76 47.55
C LEU A 153 -47.07 83.15 49.03
N ASN A 154 -47.26 84.45 49.27
CA ASN A 154 -47.59 85.08 50.53
C ASN A 154 -46.43 85.58 51.41
N THR A 155 -45.86 86.72 51.01
CA THR A 155 -45.42 87.73 51.98
C THR A 155 -45.87 89.11 51.51
N GLN A 156 -47.00 89.58 52.05
CA GLN A 156 -47.24 91.01 52.26
C GLN A 156 -46.96 91.33 53.73
N SER A 157 -45.92 92.15 53.92
CA SER A 157 -45.77 93.28 54.85
C SER A 157 -46.42 93.23 56.24
N LEU A 158 -45.61 93.53 57.28
CA LEU A 158 -45.76 94.78 58.05
C LEU A 158 -44.49 95.11 58.88
N HIS A 159 -43.83 96.21 58.48
CA HIS A 159 -43.16 97.30 59.24
C HIS A 159 -42.24 97.02 60.47
N PHE A 160 -40.94 97.36 60.38
CA PHE A 160 -40.21 98.59 60.85
C PHE A 160 -39.74 98.49 62.33
N SER A 161 -38.54 98.87 62.78
CA SER A 161 -37.60 99.94 62.42
C SER A 161 -36.25 99.74 63.13
N HIS A 162 -35.12 100.10 62.52
CA HIS A 162 -34.23 101.15 63.06
C HIS A 162 -33.13 101.54 62.04
N GLN A 163 -32.89 102.85 61.94
CA GLN A 163 -32.00 103.58 61.02
C GLN A 163 -30.50 103.33 61.29
N PHE A 164 -29.64 103.55 60.28
CA PHE A 164 -28.50 104.52 60.26
C PHE A 164 -27.57 104.26 59.03
N PRO A 165 -26.71 105.23 58.60
CA PRO A 165 -26.39 105.52 57.19
C PRO A 165 -25.08 104.81 56.73
N PRO A 166 -24.72 104.87 55.43
CA PRO A 166 -23.79 103.91 54.84
C PRO A 166 -22.32 104.25 55.11
N PRO A 167 -21.47 103.27 55.43
CA PRO A 167 -20.01 103.40 55.36
C PRO A 167 -19.39 102.62 54.20
N THR A 168 -18.19 103.05 53.86
CA THR A 168 -17.39 102.74 52.67
C THR A 168 -16.72 101.34 52.66
N PRO A 169 -16.30 100.83 51.47
CA PRO A 169 -16.00 99.41 51.21
C PRO A 169 -14.88 98.72 52.01
N GLN A 170 -14.10 99.43 52.83
CA GLN A 170 -12.91 98.87 53.50
C GLN A 170 -13.22 98.24 54.88
N ASP A 171 -14.16 98.81 55.65
CA ASP A 171 -14.53 98.26 56.96
C ASP A 171 -15.37 96.97 56.84
N VAL A 172 -16.18 96.89 55.78
CA VAL A 172 -16.96 95.70 55.41
C VAL A 172 -16.05 94.49 55.16
N GLN A 173 -14.86 94.69 54.59
CA GLN A 173 -13.93 93.60 54.29
C GLN A 173 -13.30 92.99 55.55
N ALA A 174 -13.02 93.80 56.59
CA ALA A 174 -12.37 93.33 57.81
C ALA A 174 -13.31 92.53 58.72
N GLU A 175 -14.58 92.94 58.82
CA GLU A 175 -15.62 92.18 59.52
C GLU A 175 -16.00 90.90 58.77
N GLN A 176 -16.12 90.97 57.44
CA GLN A 176 -16.29 89.78 56.60
C GLN A 176 -15.13 88.79 56.79
N GLN A 177 -13.87 89.26 56.88
CA GLN A 177 -12.72 88.38 57.11
C GLN A 177 -12.68 87.74 58.52
N LYS A 178 -13.30 88.35 59.53
CA LYS A 178 -13.43 87.75 60.87
C LYS A 178 -14.54 86.70 60.89
N GLU A 179 -15.67 87.00 60.26
CA GLU A 179 -16.79 86.09 60.13
C GLU A 179 -16.39 84.84 59.30
N VAL A 180 -15.67 85.04 58.19
CA VAL A 180 -15.10 83.95 57.40
C VAL A 180 -14.17 83.07 58.23
N ARG A 181 -13.30 83.64 59.07
CA ARG A 181 -12.39 82.87 59.94
C ARG A 181 -13.10 82.04 61.01
N GLU A 182 -14.16 82.57 61.60
CA GLU A 182 -14.94 81.81 62.60
C GLU A 182 -15.77 80.71 61.93
N LEU A 183 -16.35 80.97 60.75
CA LEU A 183 -17.03 79.95 59.95
C LEU A 183 -16.05 78.87 59.46
N GLU A 184 -14.83 79.23 59.07
CA GLU A 184 -13.75 78.28 58.74
C GLU A 184 -13.41 77.37 59.93
N LYS A 185 -13.36 77.94 61.15
CA LYS A 185 -13.13 77.17 62.38
C LYS A 185 -14.28 76.22 62.70
N GLN A 186 -15.53 76.69 62.56
CA GLN A 186 -16.71 75.84 62.74
C GLN A 186 -16.76 74.72 61.70
N LEU A 187 -16.50 75.03 60.42
CA LEU A 187 -16.41 74.03 59.35
C LEU A 187 -15.31 72.99 59.62
N LYS A 188 -14.17 73.41 60.16
CA LYS A 188 -13.10 72.47 60.54
C LYS A 188 -13.53 71.53 61.68
N SER A 189 -14.16 72.06 62.73
CA SER A 189 -14.68 71.26 63.85
C SER A 189 -15.80 70.30 63.41
N LEU A 190 -16.73 70.77 62.59
CA LEU A 190 -17.75 69.92 61.96
C LEU A 190 -17.12 68.84 61.07
N GLY A 191 -16.05 69.17 60.35
CA GLY A 191 -15.27 68.21 59.56
C GLY A 191 -14.64 67.11 60.40
N GLU A 192 -14.06 67.45 61.55
CA GLU A 192 -13.50 66.49 62.52
C GLU A 192 -14.59 65.57 63.09
N GLN A 193 -15.74 66.13 63.50
CA GLN A 193 -16.88 65.33 64.00
C GLN A 193 -17.46 64.39 62.94
N ILE A 194 -17.58 64.84 61.69
CA ILE A 194 -18.02 63.99 60.57
C ILE A 194 -17.01 62.85 60.34
N GLN A 195 -15.72 63.14 60.47
CA GLN A 195 -14.68 62.13 60.32
C GLN A 195 -14.70 61.11 61.46
N ASP A 196 -14.90 61.53 62.70
CA ASP A 196 -15.05 60.62 63.86
C ASP A 196 -16.27 59.71 63.69
N VAL A 197 -17.42 60.27 63.32
CA VAL A 197 -18.63 59.49 63.02
C VAL A 197 -18.41 58.54 61.85
N ARG A 198 -17.67 58.94 60.81
CA ARG A 198 -17.31 58.06 59.69
C ARG A 198 -16.47 56.87 60.16
N THR A 199 -15.44 57.08 60.96
CA THR A 199 -14.61 55.98 61.49
C THR A 199 -15.40 55.07 62.45
N ALA A 200 -16.29 55.63 63.27
CA ALA A 200 -17.20 54.86 64.11
C ALA A 200 -18.20 54.02 63.27
N MET A 201 -18.70 54.58 62.17
CA MET A 201 -19.56 53.86 61.23
C MET A 201 -18.80 52.73 60.52
N GLU A 202 -17.55 52.95 60.12
CA GLU A 202 -16.70 51.92 59.51
C GLU A 202 -16.43 50.77 60.49
N THR A 203 -16.05 51.07 61.73
CA THR A 203 -15.81 50.06 62.78
C THR A 203 -17.07 49.29 63.16
N GLN A 204 -18.21 49.97 63.28
CA GLN A 204 -19.51 49.31 63.52
C GLN A 204 -19.91 48.42 62.34
N THR A 205 -19.67 48.87 61.10
CA THR A 205 -19.93 48.09 59.88
C THR A 205 -19.12 46.79 59.89
N LEU A 206 -17.84 46.85 60.24
CA LEU A 206 -16.98 45.67 60.36
C LEU A 206 -17.49 44.71 61.44
N THR A 207 -17.88 45.23 62.60
CA THR A 207 -18.41 44.43 63.71
C THR A 207 -19.72 43.74 63.33
N VAL A 208 -20.63 44.44 62.66
CA VAL A 208 -21.89 43.87 62.15
C VAL A 208 -21.62 42.76 61.14
N ASN A 209 -20.65 42.95 60.24
CA ASN A 209 -20.28 41.92 59.28
C ASN A 209 -19.69 40.68 59.98
N GLN A 210 -18.79 40.86 60.94
CA GLN A 210 -18.22 39.75 61.72
C GLN A 210 -19.30 38.98 62.49
N VAL A 211 -20.18 39.66 63.21
CA VAL A 211 -21.29 39.01 63.95
C VAL A 211 -22.26 38.33 63.00
N SER A 212 -22.53 38.91 61.83
CA SER A 212 -23.37 38.31 60.79
C SER A 212 -22.76 37.00 60.28
N GLU A 213 -21.45 36.99 60.00
CA GLU A 213 -20.74 35.77 59.58
C GLU A 213 -20.75 34.70 60.67
N GLU A 214 -20.45 35.04 61.92
CA GLU A 214 -20.48 34.06 63.01
C GLU A 214 -21.90 33.53 63.28
N THR A 215 -22.93 34.36 63.12
CA THR A 215 -24.32 33.94 63.27
C THR A 215 -24.68 32.96 62.16
N ARG A 216 -24.30 33.27 60.91
CA ARG A 216 -24.48 32.38 59.76
C ARG A 216 -23.79 31.03 59.96
N ASP A 217 -22.56 31.01 60.48
CA ASP A 217 -21.84 29.76 60.72
C ASP A 217 -22.46 28.93 61.87
N ARG A 218 -22.95 29.60 62.92
CA ARG A 218 -23.68 28.93 64.02
C ARG A 218 -25.01 28.35 63.56
N GLU A 219 -25.73 29.06 62.70
CA GLU A 219 -26.98 28.59 62.09
C GLU A 219 -26.75 27.33 61.25
N LEU A 220 -25.74 27.33 60.37
CA LEU A 220 -25.36 26.16 59.58
C LEU A 220 -25.01 24.96 60.48
N SER A 221 -24.19 25.16 61.52
CA SER A 221 -23.84 24.09 62.46
C SER A 221 -25.05 23.58 63.26
N ALA A 222 -26.01 24.45 63.58
CA ALA A 222 -27.24 24.08 64.26
C ALA A 222 -28.13 23.23 63.35
N GLU A 223 -28.27 23.60 62.07
CA GLU A 223 -29.01 22.82 61.07
C GLU A 223 -28.40 21.43 60.87
N GLU A 224 -27.08 21.32 60.73
CA GLU A 224 -26.39 20.03 60.63
C GLU A 224 -26.65 19.13 61.85
N LYS A 225 -26.54 19.71 63.06
CA LYS A 225 -26.83 18.98 64.31
C LYS A 225 -28.29 18.57 64.39
N GLN A 226 -29.21 19.42 63.95
CA GLN A 226 -30.64 19.12 63.93
C GLN A 226 -30.96 17.99 62.96
N GLN A 227 -30.35 17.98 61.76
CA GLN A 227 -30.46 16.88 60.80
C GLN A 227 -29.91 15.57 61.39
N LEU A 228 -28.75 15.62 62.04
CA LEU A 228 -28.15 14.45 62.67
C LEU A 228 -29.01 13.91 63.82
N LEU A 229 -29.55 14.79 64.66
CA LEU A 229 -30.48 14.42 65.73
C LEU A 229 -31.77 13.80 65.16
N HIS A 230 -32.28 14.33 64.05
CA HIS A 230 -33.44 13.75 63.37
C HIS A 230 -33.15 12.34 62.86
N ILE A 231 -32.00 12.12 62.22
CA ILE A 231 -31.57 10.78 61.78
C ILE A 231 -31.43 9.83 62.97
N ARG A 232 -30.76 10.25 64.05
CA ARG A 232 -30.58 9.44 65.26
C ARG A 232 -31.89 9.10 65.95
N LYS A 233 -32.81 10.06 66.04
CA LYS A 233 -34.16 9.84 66.58
C LYS A 233 -34.90 8.79 65.77
N ARG A 234 -34.87 8.92 64.44
CA ARG A 234 -35.50 7.94 63.54
C ARG A 234 -34.85 6.55 63.64
N ALA A 235 -33.54 6.48 63.83
CA ALA A 235 -32.85 5.21 64.10
C ALA A 235 -33.26 4.59 65.45
N LEU A 236 -33.45 5.42 66.48
CA LEU A 236 -33.97 4.98 67.79
C LEU A 236 -35.40 4.46 67.68
N ASP A 237 -36.26 5.11 66.91
CA ASP A 237 -37.64 4.70 66.69
C ASP A 237 -37.76 3.34 65.97
N LEU A 238 -36.71 2.93 65.23
CA LEU A 238 -36.66 1.67 64.47
C LEU A 238 -36.04 0.48 65.26
N LEU A 239 -35.40 0.72 66.41
CA LEU A 239 -34.79 -0.32 67.25
C LEU A 239 -35.78 -1.33 67.86
N PRO A 240 -37.00 -0.95 68.28
CA PRO A 240 -37.96 -1.89 68.88
C PRO A 240 -38.36 -3.06 67.97
N ASP A 241 -38.30 -2.88 66.64
CA ASP A 241 -38.53 -3.93 65.62
C ASP A 241 -37.26 -4.17 64.78
N ALA A 242 -36.10 -4.30 65.44
CA ALA A 242 -34.83 -4.44 64.73
C ALA A 242 -34.79 -5.69 63.83
N GLU A 243 -35.25 -6.85 64.31
CA GLU A 243 -35.25 -8.11 63.55
C GLU A 243 -36.20 -8.06 62.35
N GLY A 244 -37.41 -7.50 62.51
CA GLY A 244 -38.37 -7.34 61.42
C GLY A 244 -37.88 -6.34 60.36
N ASN A 245 -37.26 -5.23 60.79
CA ASN A 245 -36.66 -4.25 59.89
C ASN A 245 -35.45 -4.81 59.12
N LEU A 246 -34.59 -5.59 59.79
CA LEU A 246 -33.46 -6.27 59.14
C LEU A 246 -33.95 -7.27 58.09
N SER A 247 -34.97 -8.06 58.42
CA SER A 247 -35.57 -9.04 57.51
C SER A 247 -36.20 -8.38 56.27
N LYS A 248 -36.89 -7.24 56.45
CA LYS A 248 -37.43 -6.43 55.34
C LYS A 248 -36.32 -5.90 54.45
N LEU A 249 -35.23 -5.38 55.03
CA LEU A 249 -34.07 -4.89 54.26
C LEU A 249 -33.38 -6.01 53.49
N GLN A 250 -33.18 -7.18 54.11
CA GLN A 250 -32.65 -8.38 53.45
C GLN A 250 -33.53 -8.78 52.27
N ALA A 251 -34.86 -8.81 52.45
CA ALA A 251 -35.79 -9.12 51.36
C ALA A 251 -35.70 -8.09 50.20
N VAL A 252 -35.57 -6.81 50.49
CA VAL A 252 -35.37 -5.77 49.46
C VAL A 252 -34.03 -5.93 48.75
N MET A 253 -32.96 -6.25 49.48
CA MET A 253 -31.64 -6.52 48.91
C MET A 253 -31.68 -7.73 47.99
N GLU A 254 -32.31 -8.82 48.43
CA GLU A 254 -32.41 -10.06 47.66
C GLU A 254 -33.30 -9.90 46.43
N ALA A 255 -34.43 -9.19 46.55
CA ALA A 255 -35.26 -8.81 45.41
C ALA A 255 -34.52 -7.88 44.42
N SER A 256 -33.64 -7.02 44.91
CA SER A 256 -32.77 -6.19 44.07
C SER A 256 -31.71 -7.02 43.34
N ALA A 257 -31.03 -7.92 44.06
CA ALA A 257 -30.05 -8.84 43.49
C ALA A 257 -30.67 -9.75 42.42
N GLN A 258 -31.84 -10.31 42.71
CA GLN A 258 -32.57 -11.15 41.75
C GLN A 258 -33.00 -10.37 40.51
N ARG A 259 -33.41 -9.10 40.67
CA ARG A 259 -33.68 -8.20 39.54
C ARG A 259 -32.44 -7.95 38.69
N LEU A 260 -31.28 -7.71 39.31
CA LEU A 260 -30.01 -7.52 38.58
C LEU A 260 -29.62 -8.77 37.79
N VAL A 261 -29.75 -9.97 38.38
CA VAL A 261 -29.48 -11.23 37.69
C VAL A 261 -30.44 -11.43 36.51
N SER A 262 -31.73 -11.16 36.69
CA SER A 262 -32.72 -11.21 35.60
C SER A 262 -32.36 -10.23 34.47
N LEU A 263 -31.99 -8.99 34.81
CA LEU A 263 -31.61 -7.97 33.83
C LEU A 263 -30.34 -8.39 33.06
N ALA A 264 -29.35 -8.94 33.76
CA ALA A 264 -28.12 -9.47 33.14
C ALA A 264 -28.43 -10.63 32.18
N GLY A 265 -29.34 -11.54 32.57
CA GLY A 265 -29.79 -12.62 31.70
C GLY A 265 -30.52 -12.12 30.45
N GLN A 266 -31.36 -11.09 30.58
CA GLN A 266 -32.01 -10.44 29.44
C GLN A 266 -31.00 -9.74 28.53
N TRP A 267 -30.04 -9.02 29.11
CA TRP A 267 -28.96 -8.38 28.37
C TRP A 267 -28.15 -9.39 27.57
N GLU A 268 -27.77 -10.51 28.18
CA GLU A 268 -26.95 -11.52 27.50
C GLU A 268 -27.69 -12.20 26.34
N LYS A 269 -29.00 -12.43 26.49
CA LYS A 269 -29.86 -12.95 25.40
C LYS A 269 -29.84 -12.06 24.16
N HIS A 270 -29.68 -10.74 24.30
CA HIS A 270 -29.59 -9.81 23.17
C HIS A 270 -28.14 -9.56 22.73
N ARG A 271 -27.20 -9.45 23.67
CA ARG A 271 -25.80 -9.15 23.39
C ARG A 271 -25.12 -10.27 22.60
N VAL A 272 -25.33 -11.53 22.97
CA VAL A 272 -24.70 -12.69 22.29
C VAL A 272 -25.05 -12.75 20.80
N PRO A 273 -26.34 -12.72 20.38
CA PRO A 273 -26.67 -12.77 18.96
C PRO A 273 -26.20 -11.52 18.21
N LEU A 274 -26.24 -10.32 18.81
CA LEU A 274 -25.68 -9.11 18.17
C LEU A 274 -24.18 -9.23 17.91
N ILE A 275 -23.41 -9.74 18.87
CA ILE A 275 -21.97 -9.97 18.69
C ILE A 275 -21.71 -11.03 17.63
N ALA A 276 -22.51 -12.11 17.61
CA ALA A 276 -22.41 -13.15 16.58
C ALA A 276 -22.69 -12.58 15.18
N GLU A 277 -23.74 -11.77 15.06
CA GLU A 277 -24.12 -11.13 13.79
C GLU A 277 -23.09 -10.10 13.34
N HIS A 278 -22.56 -9.29 14.25
CA HIS A 278 -21.45 -8.38 13.96
C HIS A 278 -20.22 -9.14 13.46
N ARG A 279 -19.85 -10.26 14.11
CA ARG A 279 -18.75 -11.12 13.65
C ARG A 279 -19.01 -11.71 12.27
N ARG A 280 -20.25 -12.18 12.02
CA ARG A 280 -20.67 -12.72 10.73
C ARG A 280 -20.58 -11.67 9.61
N LEU A 281 -21.11 -10.48 9.84
CA LEU A 281 -21.08 -9.37 8.89
C LEU A 281 -19.63 -8.90 8.63
N LYS A 282 -18.79 -8.82 9.67
CA LYS A 282 -17.38 -8.48 9.51
C LYS A 282 -16.65 -9.53 8.65
N GLN A 283 -16.86 -10.81 8.91
CA GLN A 283 -16.27 -11.88 8.10
C GLN A 283 -16.75 -11.82 6.64
N GLN A 284 -18.01 -11.49 6.39
CA GLN A 284 -18.53 -11.29 5.05
C GLN A 284 -17.86 -10.11 4.35
N LEU A 285 -17.69 -8.98 5.04
CA LEU A 285 -17.00 -7.81 4.50
C LEU A 285 -15.56 -8.14 4.12
N ASP A 286 -14.81 -8.78 5.03
CA ASP A 286 -13.42 -9.20 4.81
C ASP A 286 -13.32 -10.16 3.60
N SER A 287 -14.25 -11.11 3.49
CA SER A 287 -14.30 -12.04 2.35
C SER A 287 -14.59 -11.33 1.02
N HIS A 288 -15.51 -10.36 1.02
CA HIS A 288 -15.87 -9.59 -0.16
C HIS A 288 -14.72 -8.67 -0.59
N GLU A 289 -13.98 -8.08 0.35
CA GLU A 289 -12.80 -7.26 0.05
C GLU A 289 -11.67 -8.10 -0.54
N LEU A 290 -11.45 -9.31 -0.01
CA LEU A 290 -10.48 -10.25 -0.55
C LEU A 290 -10.85 -10.70 -1.98
N GLU A 291 -12.12 -11.06 -2.20
CA GLU A 291 -12.62 -11.42 -3.54
C GLU A 291 -12.51 -10.26 -4.53
N SER A 292 -12.88 -9.05 -4.13
CA SER A 292 -12.77 -7.85 -4.96
C SER A 292 -11.31 -7.57 -5.34
N SER A 293 -10.39 -7.66 -4.37
CA SER A 293 -8.95 -7.51 -4.60
C SER A 293 -8.40 -8.57 -5.56
N ARG A 294 -8.84 -9.83 -5.41
CA ARG A 294 -8.50 -10.92 -6.32
C ARG A 294 -9.01 -10.65 -7.73
N ARG A 295 -10.28 -10.27 -7.90
CA ARG A 295 -10.87 -9.94 -9.22
C ARG A 295 -10.14 -8.77 -9.88
N LEU A 296 -9.75 -7.75 -9.11
CA LEU A 296 -8.94 -6.65 -9.62
C LEU A 296 -7.55 -7.10 -10.10
N MET A 297 -6.92 -8.04 -9.40
CA MET A 297 -5.65 -8.62 -9.82
C MET A 297 -5.80 -9.43 -11.11
N GLU A 298 -6.84 -10.25 -11.22
CA GLU A 298 -7.18 -11.01 -12.44
C GLU A 298 -7.43 -10.07 -13.63
N ILE A 299 -8.18 -8.97 -13.43
CA ILE A 299 -8.40 -7.94 -14.48
C ILE A 299 -7.08 -7.32 -14.93
N LYS A 300 -6.18 -6.96 -14.00
CA LYS A 300 -4.86 -6.42 -14.33
C LYS A 300 -4.04 -7.42 -15.14
N GLU A 301 -4.05 -8.69 -14.75
CA GLU A 301 -3.36 -9.74 -15.48
C GLU A 301 -3.93 -9.91 -16.90
N PHE A 302 -5.25 -9.90 -17.05
CA PHE A 302 -5.88 -9.95 -18.37
C PHE A 302 -5.53 -8.74 -19.23
N HIS A 303 -5.48 -7.54 -18.67
CA HIS A 303 -5.06 -6.35 -19.42
C HIS A 303 -3.62 -6.46 -19.92
N GLU A 304 -2.69 -6.97 -19.10
CA GLU A 304 -1.30 -7.21 -19.56
C GLU A 304 -1.22 -8.31 -20.62
N LYS A 305 -2.01 -9.38 -20.50
CA LYS A 305 -2.11 -10.43 -21.54
C LYS A 305 -2.68 -9.88 -22.85
N ILE A 306 -3.72 -9.06 -22.79
CA ILE A 306 -4.31 -8.41 -23.97
C ILE A 306 -3.27 -7.51 -24.63
N LYS A 307 -2.56 -6.69 -23.85
CA LYS A 307 -1.54 -5.78 -24.35
C LYS A 307 -0.40 -6.53 -25.03
N THR A 308 0.18 -7.53 -24.37
CA THR A 308 1.27 -8.35 -24.93
C THR A 308 0.84 -9.11 -26.17
N SER A 309 -0.36 -9.70 -26.18
CA SER A 309 -0.93 -10.37 -27.36
C SER A 309 -1.18 -9.40 -28.51
N ALA A 310 -1.64 -8.17 -28.24
CA ALA A 310 -1.86 -7.16 -29.27
C ALA A 310 -0.53 -6.69 -29.89
N GLU A 311 0.50 -6.49 -29.06
CA GLU A 311 1.85 -6.17 -29.54
C GLU A 311 2.42 -7.31 -30.39
N GLU A 312 2.25 -8.55 -29.97
CA GLU A 312 2.72 -9.72 -30.72
C GLU A 312 1.98 -9.87 -32.06
N ALA A 313 0.66 -9.67 -32.07
CA ALA A 313 -0.14 -9.67 -33.29
C ALA A 313 0.36 -8.61 -34.28
N LYS A 314 0.62 -7.39 -33.80
CA LYS A 314 1.17 -6.30 -34.63
C LYS A 314 2.56 -6.62 -35.17
N ARG A 315 3.44 -7.23 -34.36
CA ARG A 315 4.77 -7.69 -34.81
C ARG A 315 4.63 -8.76 -35.90
N LYS A 316 3.78 -9.75 -35.68
CA LYS A 316 3.51 -10.83 -36.65
C LYS A 316 2.91 -10.30 -37.95
N GLU A 317 2.01 -9.35 -37.88
CA GLU A 317 1.42 -8.70 -39.06
C GLU A 317 2.49 -7.96 -39.87
N ASN A 318 3.41 -7.25 -39.21
CA ASN A 318 4.53 -6.60 -39.88
C ASN A 318 5.48 -7.60 -40.56
N VAL A 319 5.83 -8.68 -39.88
CA VAL A 319 6.66 -9.76 -40.45
C VAL A 319 5.94 -10.42 -41.63
N HIS A 320 4.65 -10.71 -41.50
CA HIS A 320 3.86 -11.28 -42.59
C HIS A 320 3.86 -10.35 -43.81
N ARG A 321 3.63 -9.05 -43.61
CA ARG A 321 3.69 -8.05 -44.68
C ARG A 321 5.05 -8.03 -45.37
N GLN A 322 6.14 -8.10 -44.60
CA GLN A 322 7.49 -8.17 -45.15
C GLN A 322 7.73 -9.45 -45.97
N LEU A 323 7.36 -10.62 -45.42
CA LEU A 323 7.54 -11.90 -46.10
C LEU A 323 6.70 -12.00 -47.38
N VAL A 324 5.50 -11.41 -47.41
CA VAL A 324 4.69 -11.34 -48.63
C VAL A 324 5.41 -10.54 -49.71
N LEU A 325 5.98 -9.38 -49.37
CA LEU A 325 6.76 -8.57 -50.31
C LEU A 325 8.01 -9.31 -50.81
N GLU A 326 8.73 -10.01 -49.93
CA GLU A 326 9.90 -10.83 -50.31
C GLU A 326 9.51 -11.99 -51.22
N LEU A 327 8.37 -12.64 -50.95
CA LEU A 327 7.84 -13.73 -51.78
C LEU A 327 7.40 -13.25 -53.16
N GLU A 328 6.83 -12.06 -53.26
CA GLU A 328 6.49 -11.43 -54.55
C GLU A 328 7.75 -11.10 -55.37
N HIS A 329 8.85 -10.70 -54.70
CA HIS A 329 10.12 -10.35 -55.33
C HIS A 329 11.03 -11.55 -55.64
N LEU A 330 10.81 -12.71 -55.02
CA LEU A 330 11.56 -13.93 -55.29
C LEU A 330 11.21 -14.45 -56.70
N SER A 331 12.22 -14.47 -57.58
CA SER A 331 12.10 -15.14 -58.88
C SER A 331 11.68 -16.61 -58.66
N ARG A 332 10.72 -17.11 -59.43
CA ARG A 332 10.22 -18.51 -59.39
C ARG A 332 11.26 -19.52 -59.92
N GLY A 333 12.48 -19.48 -59.39
CA GLY A 333 13.55 -20.43 -59.68
C GLY A 333 13.28 -21.80 -59.08
N VAL A 334 13.66 -22.84 -59.83
CA VAL A 334 13.64 -24.29 -59.54
C VAL A 334 12.68 -24.70 -58.41
N GLY A 335 11.47 -25.09 -58.78
CA GLY A 335 10.44 -25.51 -57.82
C GLY A 335 10.89 -26.66 -56.93
N ARG A 336 10.33 -26.73 -55.71
CA ARG A 336 10.55 -27.77 -54.69
C ARG A 336 10.63 -29.19 -55.26
N ALA A 337 9.83 -29.48 -56.29
CA ALA A 337 9.82 -30.76 -56.99
C ALA A 337 11.20 -31.21 -57.50
N ALA A 338 12.02 -30.30 -58.02
CA ALA A 338 13.35 -30.64 -58.54
C ALA A 338 14.34 -31.00 -57.42
N TYR A 339 14.28 -30.32 -56.28
CA TYR A 339 15.06 -30.70 -55.09
C TYR A 339 14.62 -32.06 -54.56
N THR A 340 13.31 -32.30 -54.48
CA THR A 340 12.76 -33.59 -54.06
C THR A 340 13.19 -34.72 -54.99
N GLN A 341 13.14 -34.53 -56.32
CA GLN A 341 13.62 -35.52 -57.30
C GLN A 341 15.10 -35.83 -57.13
N ARG A 342 15.94 -34.80 -56.98
CA ARG A 342 17.38 -35.00 -56.77
C ARG A 342 17.69 -35.76 -55.49
N ILE A 343 16.95 -35.50 -54.40
CA ILE A 343 17.09 -36.25 -53.14
C ILE A 343 16.70 -37.72 -53.36
N LEU A 344 15.60 -37.98 -54.06
CA LEU A 344 15.16 -39.35 -54.34
C LEU A 344 16.15 -40.13 -55.22
N GLU A 345 16.76 -39.47 -56.20
CA GLU A 345 17.83 -40.04 -57.02
C GLU A 345 19.06 -40.42 -56.17
N ILE A 346 19.49 -39.53 -55.26
CA ILE A 346 20.58 -39.81 -54.33
C ILE A 346 20.24 -41.03 -53.44
N VAL A 347 19.02 -41.10 -52.90
CA VAL A 347 18.58 -42.24 -52.07
C VAL A 347 18.57 -43.55 -52.87
N SER A 348 18.15 -43.52 -54.14
CA SER A 348 18.20 -44.68 -55.03
C SER A 348 19.65 -45.14 -55.26
N ASN A 349 20.56 -44.22 -55.50
CA ASN A 349 21.97 -44.53 -55.70
C ASN A 349 22.62 -45.12 -54.44
N ILE A 350 22.33 -44.58 -53.25
CA ILE A 350 22.81 -45.14 -51.98
C ILE A 350 22.29 -46.57 -51.78
N SER A 351 21.06 -46.86 -52.17
CA SER A 351 20.48 -48.20 -52.05
C SER A 351 21.21 -49.20 -52.94
N LYS A 352 21.49 -48.84 -54.21
CA LYS A 352 22.28 -49.66 -55.13
C LYS A 352 23.70 -49.92 -54.61
N GLN A 353 24.35 -48.88 -54.07
CA GLN A 353 25.69 -49.03 -53.48
C GLN A 353 25.70 -50.03 -52.32
N LYS A 354 24.67 -50.05 -51.46
CA LYS A 354 24.57 -51.03 -50.37
C LYS A 354 24.45 -52.47 -50.86
N GLU A 355 23.71 -52.69 -51.95
CA GLU A 355 23.58 -54.01 -52.57
C GLU A 355 24.92 -54.48 -53.15
N GLU A 356 25.64 -53.60 -53.85
CA GLU A 356 26.97 -53.89 -54.39
C GLU A 356 28.00 -54.18 -53.30
N ILE A 357 28.04 -53.39 -52.22
CA ILE A 357 28.89 -53.66 -51.05
C ILE A 357 28.58 -55.04 -50.46
N THR A 358 27.30 -55.39 -50.33
CA THR A 358 26.90 -56.70 -49.80
C THR A 358 27.41 -57.84 -50.68
N LYS A 359 27.36 -57.67 -52.00
CA LYS A 359 27.93 -58.63 -52.96
C LYS A 359 29.44 -58.77 -52.79
N ILE A 360 30.19 -57.65 -52.76
CA ILE A 360 31.65 -57.66 -52.56
C ILE A 360 32.02 -58.35 -51.24
N LEU A 361 31.25 -58.12 -50.16
CA LEU A 361 31.47 -58.79 -48.87
C LEU A 361 31.24 -60.30 -48.94
N SER A 362 30.26 -60.75 -49.73
CA SER A 362 30.03 -62.19 -49.96
C SER A 362 31.21 -62.80 -50.71
N ASP A 363 31.64 -62.18 -51.80
CA ASP A 363 32.75 -62.64 -52.64
C ASP A 363 34.06 -62.67 -51.83
N THR A 364 34.33 -61.67 -50.99
CA THR A 364 35.49 -61.64 -50.09
C THR A 364 35.46 -62.79 -49.08
N LYS A 365 34.28 -63.12 -48.52
CA LYS A 365 34.13 -64.25 -47.60
C LYS A 365 34.35 -65.59 -48.30
N GLU A 366 33.94 -65.71 -49.56
CA GLU A 366 34.18 -66.90 -50.37
C GLU A 366 35.67 -67.09 -50.65
N LEU A 367 36.36 -66.03 -51.12
CA LEU A 367 37.81 -66.04 -51.32
C LEU A 367 38.57 -66.41 -50.04
N GLN A 368 38.18 -65.88 -48.87
CA GLN A 368 38.82 -66.26 -47.60
C GLN A 368 38.65 -67.75 -47.26
N LYS A 369 37.48 -68.34 -47.58
CA LYS A 369 37.26 -69.79 -47.40
C LYS A 369 38.13 -70.60 -48.35
N GLU A 370 38.28 -70.15 -49.60
CA GLU A 370 39.17 -70.79 -50.57
C GLU A 370 40.63 -70.74 -50.13
N ILE A 371 41.11 -69.57 -49.69
CA ILE A 371 42.46 -69.40 -49.12
C ILE A 371 42.67 -70.38 -47.96
N ASN A 372 41.79 -70.36 -46.96
CA ASN A 372 41.92 -71.25 -45.79
C ASN A 372 41.87 -72.74 -46.17
N SER A 373 41.05 -73.10 -47.17
CA SER A 373 40.96 -74.48 -47.69
C SER A 373 42.25 -74.90 -48.39
N LEU A 374 42.85 -74.02 -49.19
CA LEU A 374 44.12 -74.28 -49.88
C LEU A 374 45.29 -74.33 -48.91
N THR A 375 45.39 -73.39 -47.96
CA THR A 375 46.41 -73.41 -46.89
C THR A 375 46.33 -74.71 -46.09
N GLY A 376 45.14 -75.09 -45.63
CA GLY A 376 44.98 -76.36 -44.89
C GLY A 376 45.22 -77.61 -45.74
N LYS A 377 45.02 -77.56 -47.07
CA LYS A 377 45.45 -78.65 -47.96
C LYS A 377 46.98 -78.71 -48.05
N LEU A 378 47.65 -77.57 -48.24
CA LEU A 378 49.11 -77.44 -48.32
C LEU A 378 49.77 -78.04 -47.06
N ASP A 379 49.34 -77.63 -45.87
CA ASP A 379 49.89 -78.10 -44.59
C ASP A 379 49.76 -79.62 -44.44
N ARG A 380 48.59 -80.17 -44.75
CA ARG A 380 48.33 -81.62 -44.66
C ARG A 380 49.18 -82.41 -45.66
N THR A 381 49.28 -81.94 -46.90
CA THR A 381 50.10 -82.60 -47.93
C THR A 381 51.58 -82.50 -47.61
N PHE A 382 52.04 -81.37 -47.07
CA PHE A 382 53.42 -81.20 -46.66
C PHE A 382 53.76 -82.13 -45.49
N ALA A 383 52.95 -82.17 -44.44
CA ALA A 383 53.18 -83.02 -43.27
C ALA A 383 53.30 -84.51 -43.64
N VAL A 384 52.42 -85.01 -44.51
CA VAL A 384 52.48 -86.41 -44.99
C VAL A 384 53.76 -86.65 -45.80
N THR A 385 54.13 -85.72 -46.67
CA THR A 385 55.32 -85.86 -47.52
C THR A 385 56.61 -85.77 -46.69
N ASP A 386 56.67 -84.84 -45.73
CA ASP A 386 57.76 -84.66 -44.78
C ASP A 386 57.97 -85.92 -43.93
N GLU A 387 56.90 -86.48 -43.36
CA GLU A 387 56.98 -87.69 -42.54
C GLU A 387 57.48 -88.92 -43.34
N LEU A 388 56.95 -89.11 -44.55
CA LEU A 388 57.36 -90.23 -45.41
C LEU A 388 58.83 -90.12 -45.83
N LEU A 389 59.26 -88.94 -46.31
CA LEU A 389 60.65 -88.73 -46.70
C LEU A 389 61.60 -88.78 -45.51
N PHE A 390 61.20 -88.32 -44.32
CA PHE A 390 62.02 -88.39 -43.12
C PHE A 390 62.26 -89.84 -42.66
N LYS A 391 61.24 -90.71 -42.76
CA LYS A 391 61.38 -92.14 -42.46
C LYS A 391 62.37 -92.83 -43.39
N ASP A 392 62.27 -92.56 -44.70
CA ASP A 392 63.09 -93.20 -45.73
C ASP A 392 64.51 -92.62 -45.82
N ALA A 393 64.70 -91.33 -45.48
CA ALA A 393 66.00 -90.65 -45.44
C ALA A 393 67.00 -91.24 -44.42
N LYS A 394 66.51 -92.03 -43.46
CA LYS A 394 67.38 -92.78 -42.53
C LYS A 394 68.10 -93.95 -43.21
N ARG A 395 67.53 -94.49 -44.29
CA ARG A 395 68.00 -95.71 -44.97
C ARG A 395 68.71 -95.42 -46.29
N ASP A 396 68.29 -94.37 -47.01
CA ASP A 396 68.80 -94.04 -48.34
C ASP A 396 69.35 -92.60 -48.41
N GLU A 397 70.59 -92.46 -48.90
CA GLU A 397 71.27 -91.18 -49.07
C GLU A 397 70.63 -90.33 -50.19
N ALA A 398 70.05 -90.95 -51.22
CA ALA A 398 69.31 -90.24 -52.26
C ALA A 398 68.05 -89.58 -51.68
N VAL A 399 67.32 -90.31 -50.83
CA VAL A 399 66.12 -89.80 -50.14
C VAL A 399 66.49 -88.71 -49.13
N ARG A 400 67.65 -88.82 -48.47
CA ARG A 400 68.18 -87.75 -47.60
C ARG A 400 68.41 -86.44 -48.35
N LYS A 401 68.92 -86.49 -49.59
CA LYS A 401 69.04 -85.30 -50.45
C LYS A 401 67.66 -84.76 -50.85
N ALA A 402 66.72 -85.63 -51.20
CA ALA A 402 65.35 -85.25 -51.51
C ALA A 402 64.63 -84.58 -50.33
N TYR A 403 64.82 -85.08 -49.09
CA TYR A 403 64.30 -84.46 -47.87
C TYR A 403 64.82 -83.02 -47.68
N LYS A 404 66.14 -82.80 -47.87
CA LYS A 404 66.73 -81.46 -47.80
C LYS A 404 66.13 -80.52 -48.87
N TYR A 405 65.90 -81.02 -50.08
CA TYR A 405 65.25 -80.23 -51.13
C TYR A 405 63.79 -79.92 -50.82
N LEU A 406 63.03 -80.86 -50.22
CA LEU A 406 61.66 -80.60 -49.80
C LEU A 406 61.59 -79.53 -48.71
N ALA A 407 62.44 -79.62 -47.68
CA ALA A 407 62.49 -78.63 -46.61
C ALA A 407 62.85 -77.24 -47.16
N ALA A 408 63.87 -77.16 -48.02
CA ALA A 408 64.26 -75.92 -48.68
C ALA A 408 63.14 -75.36 -49.59
N LEU A 409 62.40 -76.22 -50.31
CA LEU A 409 61.28 -75.80 -51.13
C LEU A 409 60.17 -75.18 -50.28
N HIS A 410 59.80 -75.84 -49.18
CA HIS A 410 58.75 -75.33 -48.29
C HIS A 410 59.17 -74.01 -47.65
N GLU A 411 60.41 -73.91 -47.16
CA GLU A 411 60.95 -72.66 -46.60
C GLU A 411 60.94 -71.52 -47.64
N ASN A 412 61.41 -71.77 -48.86
CA ASN A 412 61.38 -70.77 -49.94
C ASN A 412 59.94 -70.36 -50.32
N CYS A 413 59.00 -71.30 -50.35
CA CYS A 413 57.60 -70.99 -50.62
C CYS A 413 56.96 -70.20 -49.47
N SER A 414 57.29 -70.50 -48.22
CA SER A 414 56.84 -69.72 -47.05
C SER A 414 57.36 -68.29 -47.11
N GLN A 415 58.66 -68.10 -47.39
CA GLN A 415 59.26 -66.77 -47.57
C GLN A 415 58.63 -66.01 -48.75
N LEU A 416 58.26 -66.69 -49.84
CA LEU A 416 57.57 -66.08 -50.97
C LEU A 416 56.15 -65.59 -50.58
N ILE A 417 55.40 -66.39 -49.82
CA ILE A 417 54.08 -66.00 -49.32
C ILE A 417 54.20 -64.76 -48.43
N GLU A 418 55.14 -64.77 -47.48
CA GLU A 418 55.41 -63.64 -46.58
C GLU A 418 55.76 -62.36 -47.36
N THR A 419 56.65 -62.46 -48.36
CA THR A 419 57.01 -61.32 -49.21
C THR A 419 55.80 -60.76 -49.98
N ILE A 420 54.89 -61.62 -50.45
CA ILE A 420 53.66 -61.20 -51.13
C ILE A 420 52.70 -60.49 -50.16
N GLU A 421 52.55 -61.01 -48.94
CA GLU A 421 51.72 -60.40 -47.89
C GLU A 421 52.27 -59.04 -47.46
N ASP A 422 53.59 -58.93 -47.27
CA ASP A 422 54.28 -57.68 -46.95
C ASP A 422 54.12 -56.65 -48.08
N THR A 423 54.31 -57.08 -49.34
CA THR A 423 54.06 -56.23 -50.51
C THR A 423 52.62 -55.72 -50.52
N GLY A 424 51.64 -56.58 -50.21
CA GLY A 424 50.24 -56.21 -50.10
C GLY A 424 49.95 -55.24 -48.94
N THR A 425 50.70 -55.28 -47.86
CA THR A 425 50.62 -54.33 -46.74
C THR A 425 51.19 -52.98 -47.13
N ILE A 426 52.39 -52.95 -47.72
CA ILE A 426 53.02 -51.73 -48.22
C ILE A 426 52.15 -51.04 -49.27
N LEU A 427 51.55 -51.78 -50.21
CA LEU A 427 50.66 -51.20 -51.22
C LEU A 427 49.41 -50.55 -50.62
N ARG A 428 48.87 -51.11 -49.53
CA ARG A 428 47.74 -50.49 -48.81
C ARG A 428 48.18 -49.22 -48.11
N GLU A 429 49.31 -49.24 -47.42
CA GLU A 429 49.88 -48.04 -46.76
C GLU A 429 50.19 -46.93 -47.77
N VAL A 430 50.76 -47.26 -48.93
CA VAL A 430 51.02 -46.29 -50.01
C VAL A 430 49.71 -45.64 -50.46
N ARG A 431 48.66 -46.43 -50.69
CA ARG A 431 47.36 -45.88 -51.11
C ARG A 431 46.72 -45.01 -50.02
N ASP A 432 46.81 -45.41 -48.76
CA ASP A 432 46.25 -44.63 -47.65
C ASP A 432 47.00 -43.29 -47.48
N LEU A 433 48.33 -43.29 -47.68
CA LEU A 433 49.14 -42.07 -47.75
C LEU A 433 48.80 -41.21 -48.97
N GLU A 434 48.55 -41.81 -50.14
CA GLU A 434 48.08 -41.08 -51.32
C GLU A 434 46.71 -40.42 -51.12
N GLU A 435 45.82 -41.06 -50.36
CA GLU A 435 44.51 -40.51 -49.98
C GLU A 435 44.66 -39.33 -49.00
N LEU A 436 45.51 -39.46 -47.98
CA LEU A 436 45.85 -38.37 -47.05
C LEU A 436 46.41 -37.14 -47.78
N VAL A 437 47.35 -37.35 -48.72
CA VAL A 437 47.92 -36.26 -49.52
C VAL A 437 46.85 -35.59 -50.41
N ARG A 438 45.89 -36.37 -50.91
CA ARG A 438 44.79 -35.82 -51.72
C ARG A 438 43.86 -34.95 -50.87
N ASP A 439 43.48 -35.42 -49.69
CA ASP A 439 42.60 -34.69 -48.77
C ASP A 439 43.26 -33.40 -48.24
N ASP A 440 44.56 -33.43 -47.93
CA ASP A 440 45.33 -32.24 -47.54
C ASP A 440 45.44 -31.20 -48.66
N ASN A 441 45.50 -31.63 -49.92
CA ASN A 441 45.45 -30.70 -51.05
C ASN A 441 44.07 -30.05 -51.24
N TYR A 442 42.98 -30.73 -50.85
CA TYR A 442 41.63 -30.17 -50.87
C TYR A 442 41.41 -29.16 -49.74
N THR A 443 41.92 -29.43 -48.53
CA THR A 443 41.85 -28.50 -47.40
C THR A 443 42.78 -27.31 -47.58
N GLY A 444 43.99 -27.52 -48.11
CA GLY A 444 44.94 -26.45 -48.47
C GLY A 444 44.40 -25.47 -49.52
N GLY A 445 43.59 -25.96 -50.47
CA GLY A 445 42.92 -25.12 -51.48
C GLY A 445 41.77 -24.27 -50.94
N LEU A 446 41.14 -24.67 -49.83
CA LEU A 446 40.11 -23.88 -49.15
C LEU A 446 40.73 -22.82 -48.22
N THR A 447 41.83 -23.14 -47.54
CA THR A 447 42.59 -22.15 -46.75
C THR A 447 43.27 -21.10 -47.62
N GLY A 448 43.77 -21.47 -48.81
CA GLY A 448 44.36 -20.53 -49.76
C GLY A 448 43.34 -19.59 -50.44
N ARG A 449 42.03 -19.91 -50.39
CA ARG A 449 40.97 -19.06 -50.96
C ARG A 449 40.39 -18.07 -49.95
N GLU A 450 40.46 -18.38 -48.65
CA GLU A 450 40.07 -17.44 -47.58
C GLU A 450 41.15 -16.40 -47.22
N GLU A 451 42.41 -16.61 -47.65
CA GLU A 451 43.47 -15.60 -47.55
C GLU A 451 43.47 -14.61 -48.74
N ASN A 452 42.88 -14.97 -49.88
CA ASN A 452 42.91 -14.14 -51.09
C ASN A 452 41.70 -13.19 -51.26
N GLU A 453 40.72 -13.21 -50.35
CA GLU A 453 39.61 -12.22 -50.29
C GLU A 453 39.82 -11.13 -49.23
N ARG A 454 40.96 -11.13 -48.51
CA ARG A 454 41.28 -10.12 -47.49
C ARG A 454 42.27 -9.03 -47.92
N ASP A 455 42.77 -9.07 -49.15
CA ASP A 455 43.61 -7.98 -49.68
C ASP A 455 43.12 -7.54 -51.06
N GLY A 456 42.16 -6.61 -51.03
CA GLY A 456 41.54 -6.00 -52.21
C GLY A 456 41.84 -4.50 -52.26
N THR A 457 43.10 -4.12 -52.42
CA THR A 457 43.46 -2.75 -52.83
C THR A 457 44.50 -2.82 -53.95
N THR A 458 44.06 -2.46 -55.16
CA THR A 458 44.84 -1.85 -56.26
C THR A 458 46.28 -2.31 -56.46
N ASP A 459 46.56 -3.06 -57.53
CA ASP A 459 47.31 -2.46 -58.63
C ASP A 459 47.35 -3.31 -59.91
N THR A 460 47.20 -2.60 -61.01
CA THR A 460 47.37 -3.04 -62.40
C THR A 460 48.86 -3.06 -62.76
N HIS A 461 49.37 -4.21 -63.25
CA HIS A 461 50.40 -4.40 -64.29
C HIS A 461 51.03 -5.81 -64.10
N ARG A 462 50.69 -6.78 -64.96
CA ARG A 462 51.40 -7.18 -66.20
C ARG A 462 52.74 -7.87 -65.92
N GLU A 463 52.79 -9.18 -66.19
CA GLU A 463 53.86 -9.97 -66.88
C GLU A 463 53.53 -11.47 -66.72
N THR A 464 53.07 -12.14 -67.78
CA THR A 464 53.82 -13.00 -68.72
C THR A 464 54.43 -14.28 -68.10
N GLU A 465 54.05 -15.39 -68.72
CA GLU A 465 54.76 -16.68 -68.79
C GLU A 465 54.81 -17.56 -67.53
N ASN A 466 53.99 -18.63 -67.53
CA ASN A 466 54.52 -19.97 -67.83
C ASN A 466 53.39 -21.00 -67.86
N ASN A 467 53.08 -21.45 -69.07
CA ASN A 467 52.18 -22.57 -69.34
C ASN A 467 53.04 -23.83 -69.46
N THR A 468 53.34 -24.48 -68.34
CA THR A 468 53.90 -25.84 -68.32
C THR A 468 52.83 -26.78 -67.80
N LYS A 469 52.13 -27.41 -68.75
CA LYS A 469 51.40 -28.65 -68.53
C LYS A 469 52.38 -29.69 -68.01
N THR A 470 52.33 -30.03 -66.72
CA THR A 470 53.01 -31.20 -66.18
C THR A 470 52.33 -32.44 -66.71
N GLN A 471 52.90 -32.96 -67.80
CA GLN A 471 52.61 -34.26 -68.37
C GLN A 471 53.24 -35.30 -67.43
N ILE A 472 52.40 -35.97 -66.63
CA ILE A 472 52.82 -37.12 -65.82
C ILE A 472 53.20 -38.24 -66.80
N PHE A 473 54.50 -38.40 -67.00
CA PHE A 473 55.07 -39.53 -67.72
C PHE A 473 55.24 -40.68 -66.71
N CYS A 474 54.55 -41.79 -66.97
CA CYS A 474 54.83 -43.06 -66.29
C CYS A 474 56.22 -43.54 -66.72
N GLU A 475 57.21 -43.47 -65.84
CA GLU A 475 58.44 -44.26 -65.95
C GLU A 475 58.46 -45.31 -64.83
N ALA A 476 58.41 -46.57 -65.25
CA ALA A 476 58.63 -47.73 -64.40
C ALA A 476 60.10 -47.79 -63.93
N PRO A 477 60.41 -48.08 -62.66
CA PRO A 477 61.79 -48.30 -62.26
C PRO A 477 62.26 -49.68 -62.72
N ARG A 478 63.18 -49.69 -63.69
CA ARG A 478 64.03 -50.85 -63.97
C ARG A 478 64.98 -51.04 -62.77
N LEU A 479 64.80 -52.17 -62.09
CA LEU A 479 65.78 -52.79 -61.20
C LEU A 479 67.18 -52.79 -61.83
N ARG A 480 68.15 -52.20 -61.12
CA ARG A 480 69.57 -52.52 -61.29
C ARG A 480 70.22 -52.61 -59.92
N PHE A 481 70.41 -53.85 -59.50
CA PHE A 481 71.40 -54.25 -58.52
C PHE A 481 72.79 -53.74 -58.94
N LEU A 482 73.51 -53.13 -58.01
CA LEU A 482 74.96 -53.29 -57.87
C LEU A 482 75.33 -53.09 -56.39
N TYR A 483 76.13 -54.03 -55.92
CA TYR A 483 76.62 -54.23 -54.55
C TYR A 483 77.99 -53.53 -54.37
N ASP A 484 78.43 -53.44 -53.12
CA ASP A 484 79.71 -52.92 -52.55
C ASP A 484 79.81 -51.39 -52.37
N GLY A 485 80.20 -50.82 -51.21
CA GLY A 485 80.65 -51.36 -49.93
C GLY A 485 81.37 -50.25 -49.12
N CYS A 486 81.23 -50.33 -47.79
CA CYS A 486 82.11 -49.78 -46.72
C CYS A 486 82.05 -48.32 -46.23
N HIS A 487 82.10 -48.25 -44.88
CA HIS A 487 82.28 -47.13 -43.93
C HIS A 487 81.07 -46.20 -43.72
N GLY A 488 80.41 -46.11 -42.56
CA GLY A 488 80.83 -46.39 -41.18
C GLY A 488 81.19 -45.08 -40.49
N GLU A 489 80.23 -44.44 -39.83
CA GLU A 489 80.48 -43.68 -38.60
C GLU A 489 79.18 -43.39 -37.84
N ALA A 490 79.25 -43.67 -36.54
CA ALA A 490 78.20 -43.51 -35.57
C ALA A 490 78.21 -42.09 -35.01
N LEU A 491 77.04 -41.47 -34.85
CA LEU A 491 76.85 -40.42 -33.86
C LEU A 491 75.54 -40.64 -33.11
N SER A 492 75.75 -41.12 -31.88
CA SER A 492 74.81 -41.22 -30.78
C SER A 492 74.33 -39.83 -30.35
N LEU A 493 73.01 -39.61 -30.31
CA LEU A 493 72.41 -38.62 -29.41
C LEU A 493 71.21 -39.23 -28.67
N ARG A 494 71.50 -39.63 -27.44
CA ARG A 494 70.52 -39.82 -26.36
C ARG A 494 69.82 -38.49 -26.08
N PHE A 495 68.49 -38.48 -26.07
CA PHE A 495 67.74 -37.59 -25.16
C PHE A 495 66.52 -38.32 -24.55
N LYS A 496 66.78 -38.84 -23.37
CA LYS A 496 65.96 -38.95 -22.15
C LYS A 496 64.49 -38.50 -22.25
N LEU A 497 63.59 -39.47 -22.03
CA LEU A 497 62.26 -39.28 -21.41
C LEU A 497 62.38 -38.65 -20.01
N PRO A 498 61.33 -37.94 -19.57
CA PRO A 498 60.44 -38.51 -18.55
C PRO A 498 58.96 -38.40 -19.01
N GLY A 499 58.06 -39.34 -18.78
CA GLY A 499 57.92 -40.17 -17.59
C GLY A 499 57.07 -39.43 -16.55
N ILE A 500 55.75 -39.34 -16.76
CA ILE A 500 54.77 -39.15 -15.69
C ILE A 500 53.70 -40.23 -15.84
N LEU A 501 53.80 -41.21 -14.93
CA LEU A 501 52.78 -42.17 -14.54
C LEU A 501 51.89 -41.55 -13.46
N SER A 502 50.79 -42.27 -13.18
CA SER A 502 49.91 -42.17 -12.01
C SER A 502 48.75 -41.19 -12.18
N SER A 503 47.50 -41.50 -11.83
CA SER A 503 46.76 -42.68 -11.37
C SER A 503 45.34 -42.17 -11.06
N GLY A 504 44.31 -43.00 -11.20
CA GLY A 504 42.89 -42.67 -10.99
C GLY A 504 42.49 -42.23 -9.56
N PRO A 505 41.19 -42.32 -9.16
CA PRO A 505 40.32 -43.47 -9.43
C PRO A 505 38.85 -43.13 -9.82
N GLU A 506 38.18 -44.17 -10.31
CA GLU A 506 36.73 -44.35 -10.27
C GLU A 506 36.20 -44.54 -8.83
N VAL A 507 34.90 -44.25 -8.66
CA VAL A 507 33.83 -45.04 -8.00
C VAL A 507 32.94 -44.18 -7.11
N GLY A 508 31.63 -44.29 -7.35
CA GLY A 508 30.58 -43.83 -6.43
C GLY A 508 29.18 -43.90 -7.04
N LYS A 509 28.67 -45.11 -7.27
CA LYS A 509 27.24 -45.44 -7.16
C LYS A 509 27.06 -46.32 -5.94
#